data_AF-A0A1G1YN83-F1
#
_entry.id   AF-A0A1G1YN83-F1
#
_cell.length_a   1.000
_cell.length_b   1.000
_cell.length_c   1.000
_cell.angle_alpha   90.00
_cell.angle_beta   90.00
_cell.angle_gamma   90.00
#
_symmetry.space_group_name_H-M   'P 1'
#
loop_
_entity.id
_entity.type
_entity.pdbx_description
1 polymer ?
#
loop_
_entity_poly.entity_id
_entity_poly.type
_entity_poly.pdbx_seq_one_letter_code
_entity_poly.pdbx_strand_id
1 'polypeptide(L)'
;MNTKFITLILLFSLSLSLSACLKAKDRLDFNQNQNGGKEVQPPVLAEAELEQNYQTAVKEALLPYWQKQDISGVKDKILELRAPAKFLDLHFNLVVALELLEQGKAGADQGKIEAGMEKLNVLKTKYPWLSE
;
A
#
# COMPACT_ATOMS: atom_id res chain seq x y z
N MET A 1 -33.96 -35.67 -9.23
CA MET A 1 -32.76 -35.51 -8.38
C MET A 1 -32.34 -34.04 -8.47
N ASN A 2 -32.52 -33.27 -7.39
CA ASN A 2 -32.46 -31.81 -7.42
C ASN A 2 -31.01 -31.31 -7.46
N THR A 3 -30.59 -30.78 -8.62
CA THR A 3 -29.26 -30.19 -8.87
C THR A 3 -28.89 -29.06 -7.92
N LYS A 4 -29.87 -28.42 -7.25
CA LYS A 4 -29.66 -27.35 -6.28
C LYS A 4 -29.11 -27.84 -4.92
N PHE A 5 -29.30 -29.12 -4.58
CA PHE A 5 -28.82 -29.70 -3.32
C PHE A 5 -27.34 -30.10 -3.37
N ILE A 6 -26.81 -30.40 -4.57
CA ILE A 6 -25.41 -30.81 -4.77
C ILE A 6 -24.46 -29.61 -4.70
N THR A 7 -24.88 -28.44 -5.21
CA THR A 7 -24.08 -27.21 -5.18
C THR A 7 -23.91 -26.66 -3.75
N LEU A 8 -24.89 -26.87 -2.88
CA LEU A 8 -24.83 -26.39 -1.49
C LEU A 8 -23.82 -27.18 -0.64
N ILE A 9 -23.63 -28.47 -0.93
CA ILE A 9 -22.67 -29.34 -0.24
C ILE A 9 -21.24 -29.02 -0.67
N LEU A 10 -21.02 -28.69 -1.95
CA LEU A 10 -19.72 -28.27 -2.48
C LEU A 10 -19.24 -26.90 -1.96
N LEU A 11 -20.17 -25.97 -1.68
CA LEU A 11 -19.84 -24.66 -1.13
C LEU A 11 -19.58 -24.69 0.39
N PHE A 12 -20.10 -25.69 1.12
CA PHE A 12 -19.87 -25.84 2.55
C PHE A 12 -18.57 -26.61 2.88
N SER A 13 -18.05 -27.41 1.94
CA SER A 13 -16.81 -28.19 2.13
C SER A 13 -15.51 -27.42 1.88
N LEU A 14 -15.55 -26.17 1.39
CA LEU A 14 -14.34 -25.39 1.07
C LEU A 14 -13.88 -24.43 2.18
N SER A 15 -14.62 -24.31 3.27
CA SER A 15 -14.32 -23.38 4.38
C SER A 15 -13.70 -24.05 5.62
N LEU A 16 -13.35 -25.35 5.55
CA LEU A 16 -12.93 -26.14 6.71
C LEU A 16 -11.61 -26.88 6.50
N SER A 17 -10.59 -26.21 5.99
CA SER A 17 -9.22 -26.72 6.01
C SER A 17 -8.21 -25.60 5.78
N LEU A 18 -7.70 -24.98 6.86
CA LEU A 18 -6.27 -24.99 7.23
C LEU A 18 -5.99 -24.07 8.45
N SER A 19 -6.66 -24.32 9.57
CA SER A 19 -6.20 -23.86 10.89
C SER A 19 -5.51 -25.03 11.60
N ALA A 20 -4.23 -25.28 11.30
CA ALA A 20 -3.31 -26.05 12.14
C ALA A 20 -1.88 -26.06 11.55
N CYS A 21 -1.02 -25.17 12.04
CA CYS A 21 0.36 -25.55 12.39
C CYS A 21 0.96 -24.47 13.30
N LEU A 22 0.61 -24.54 14.58
CA LEU A 22 1.34 -23.91 15.68
C LEU A 22 2.22 -25.01 16.31
N LYS A 23 3.48 -24.68 16.63
CA LYS A 23 4.52 -25.44 17.36
C LYS A 23 5.51 -26.29 16.56
N ALA A 24 6.73 -25.75 16.42
CA ALA A 24 7.99 -26.41 16.79
C ALA A 24 9.04 -25.28 17.00
N LYS A 25 9.44 -24.97 18.23
CA LYS A 25 10.41 -25.66 19.10
C LYS A 25 11.85 -25.17 18.86
N ASP A 26 12.30 -24.38 19.82
CA ASP A 26 13.66 -24.12 20.30
C ASP A 26 14.82 -24.68 19.47
N ARG A 27 15.58 -23.75 18.87
CA ARG A 27 17.04 -23.81 18.88
C ARG A 27 17.60 -22.44 19.25
N LEU A 28 17.89 -22.29 20.55
CA LEU A 28 18.88 -21.35 21.05
C LEU A 28 20.26 -21.94 20.68
N ASP A 29 20.77 -21.60 19.51
CA ASP A 29 22.19 -21.78 19.21
C ASP A 29 22.94 -20.61 19.86
N PHE A 30 23.42 -20.86 21.07
CA PHE A 30 24.36 -20.02 21.80
C PHE A 30 25.72 -20.13 21.11
N ASN A 31 25.97 -19.36 20.05
CA ASN A 31 27.31 -19.19 19.51
C ASN A 31 27.86 -17.83 19.91
N GLN A 32 28.47 -17.83 21.10
CA GLN A 32 29.40 -16.81 21.54
C GLN A 32 30.62 -16.87 20.60
N ASN A 33 30.75 -15.91 19.70
CA ASN A 33 32.07 -15.58 19.20
C ASN A 33 32.25 -14.06 19.10
N GLN A 34 33.34 -13.63 19.73
CA GLN A 34 33.72 -12.26 19.99
C GLN A 34 34.27 -11.61 18.71
N ASN A 35 34.35 -10.28 18.81
CA ASN A 35 35.17 -9.36 18.03
C ASN A 35 34.70 -8.95 16.63
N GLY A 36 34.32 -7.67 16.59
CA GLY A 36 34.27 -6.85 15.39
C GLY A 36 33.34 -5.69 15.65
N GLY A 37 33.85 -4.63 16.28
CA GLY A 37 33.11 -3.39 16.50
C GLY A 37 32.49 -2.90 15.20
N LYS A 38 31.20 -3.15 15.02
CA LYS A 38 30.38 -2.41 14.08
C LYS A 38 29.81 -1.27 14.89
N GLU A 39 30.32 -0.07 14.65
CA GLU A 39 29.53 1.13 14.88
C GLU A 39 28.13 0.85 14.32
N VAL A 40 27.17 0.71 15.23
CA VAL A 40 25.76 0.70 14.88
C VAL A 40 25.51 2.13 14.41
N GLN A 41 25.61 2.37 13.10
CA GLN A 41 25.16 3.62 12.52
C GLN A 41 23.75 3.88 13.04
N PRO A 42 23.48 5.07 13.59
CA PRO A 42 22.27 5.33 14.34
C PRO A 42 21.03 5.10 13.45
N PRO A 43 19.91 4.62 14.02
CA PRO A 43 18.67 4.28 13.30
C PRO A 43 18.13 5.39 12.38
N VAL A 44 18.56 6.63 12.62
CA VAL A 44 18.21 7.84 11.86
C VAL A 44 18.59 7.76 10.38
N LEU A 45 19.73 7.16 10.01
CA LEU A 45 20.15 7.08 8.60
C LEU A 45 19.25 6.13 7.79
N ALA A 46 18.86 5.00 8.39
CA ALA A 46 17.97 4.04 7.75
C ALA A 46 16.53 4.58 7.59
N GLU A 47 16.04 5.36 8.55
CA GLU A 47 14.71 5.98 8.47
C GLU A 47 14.65 7.03 7.36
N ALA A 48 15.68 7.88 7.23
CA ALA A 48 15.76 8.86 6.15
C ALA A 48 15.79 8.22 4.76
N GLU A 49 16.50 7.10 4.60
CA GLU A 49 16.53 6.34 3.35
C GLU A 49 15.17 5.72 3.02
N LEU A 50 14.46 5.16 4.01
CA LEU A 50 13.10 4.65 3.84
C LEU A 50 12.12 5.76 3.44
N GLU A 51 12.23 6.94 4.05
CA GLU A 51 11.43 8.11 3.69
C GLU A 51 11.68 8.54 2.24
N GLN A 52 12.95 8.65 1.84
CA GLN A 52 13.32 9.07 0.49
C GLN A 52 12.87 8.04 -0.55
N ASN A 53 13.08 6.75 -0.30
CA ASN A 53 12.64 5.68 -1.19
C ASN A 53 11.12 5.68 -1.38
N TYR A 54 10.37 5.91 -0.30
CA TYR A 54 8.91 6.05 -0.37
C TYR A 54 8.49 7.26 -1.22
N GLN A 55 9.11 8.43 -1.00
CA GLN A 55 8.80 9.63 -1.78
C GLN A 55 9.05 9.42 -3.28
N THR A 56 10.22 8.87 -3.64
CA THR A 56 10.55 8.54 -5.02
C THR A 56 9.52 7.59 -5.63
N ALA A 57 9.18 6.50 -4.95
CA ALA A 57 8.21 5.53 -5.45
C ALA A 57 6.81 6.13 -5.65
N VAL A 58 6.36 7.00 -4.73
CA VAL A 58 5.09 7.73 -4.89
C VAL A 58 5.12 8.65 -6.11
N LYS A 59 6.22 9.39 -6.32
CA LYS A 59 6.37 10.27 -7.49
C LYS A 59 6.32 9.48 -8.80
N GLU A 60 7.04 8.36 -8.86
CA GLU A 60 7.04 7.48 -10.03
C GLU A 60 5.65 6.91 -10.32
N ALA A 61 4.92 6.50 -9.28
CA ALA A 61 3.56 5.99 -9.42
C ALA A 61 2.59 7.07 -9.95
N LEU A 62 2.72 8.32 -9.50
CA LEU A 62 1.87 9.45 -9.89
C LEU A 62 2.26 10.09 -11.23
N LEU A 63 3.45 9.80 -11.77
CA LEU A 63 3.96 10.41 -12.99
C LEU A 63 3.00 10.32 -14.20
N PRO A 64 2.34 9.18 -14.50
CA PRO A 64 1.38 9.09 -15.60
C PRO A 64 0.20 10.06 -15.42
N TYR A 65 -0.26 10.24 -14.19
CA TYR A 65 -1.34 11.15 -13.87
C TYR A 65 -0.90 12.61 -14.04
N TRP A 66 0.27 13.00 -13.55
CA TRP A 66 0.74 14.39 -13.70
C TRP A 66 1.01 14.79 -15.14
N GLN A 67 1.55 13.89 -15.96
CA GLN A 67 1.91 14.21 -17.34
C GLN A 67 0.74 14.08 -18.32
N LYS A 68 -0.15 13.11 -18.11
CA LYS A 68 -1.16 12.72 -19.11
C LYS A 68 -2.59 12.70 -18.56
N GLN A 69 -2.77 13.03 -17.28
CA GLN A 69 -4.05 12.87 -16.58
C GLN A 69 -4.55 11.41 -16.63
N ASP A 70 -3.64 10.45 -16.78
CA ASP A 70 -3.98 9.03 -16.78
C ASP A 70 -3.94 8.48 -15.36
N ILE A 71 -5.10 8.10 -14.86
CA ILE A 71 -5.30 7.55 -13.51
C ILE A 71 -5.21 6.03 -13.47
N SER A 72 -5.17 5.37 -14.63
CA SER A 72 -5.37 3.92 -14.74
C SER A 72 -4.25 3.15 -14.03
N GLY A 73 -4.61 2.39 -12.99
CA GLY A 73 -3.67 1.58 -12.21
C GLY A 73 -2.71 2.38 -11.33
N VAL A 74 -2.88 3.71 -11.20
CA VAL A 74 -2.07 4.54 -10.31
C VAL A 74 -2.38 4.22 -8.85
N LYS A 75 -3.66 4.02 -8.52
CA LYS A 75 -4.10 3.61 -7.18
C LYS A 75 -3.45 2.32 -6.72
N ASP A 76 -3.46 1.30 -7.58
CA ASP A 76 -2.92 -0.02 -7.27
C ASP A 76 -1.41 0.06 -7.00
N LYS A 77 -0.67 0.81 -7.83
CA LYS A 77 0.76 1.08 -7.59
C LYS A 77 1.00 1.74 -6.24
N ILE A 78 0.17 2.71 -5.85
CA ILE A 78 0.30 3.36 -4.53
C ILE A 78 0.00 2.36 -3.41
N LEU A 79 -1.07 1.56 -3.52
CA LEU A 79 -1.46 0.55 -2.53
C LEU A 79 -0.37 -0.50 -2.27
N GLU A 80 0.41 -0.85 -3.29
CA GLU A 80 1.52 -1.81 -3.18
C GLU A 80 2.74 -1.24 -2.42
N LEU A 81 2.82 0.08 -2.23
CA LEU A 81 3.94 0.71 -1.53
C LEU A 81 3.85 0.49 -0.02
N ARG A 82 4.99 0.17 0.59
CA ARG A 82 5.12 0.14 2.04
C ARG A 82 5.37 1.55 2.58
N ALA A 83 4.30 2.20 3.05
CA ALA A 83 4.41 3.54 3.63
C ALA A 83 5.10 3.54 5.01
N PRO A 84 6.12 4.39 5.22
CA PRO A 84 6.63 4.71 6.55
C PRO A 84 5.54 5.31 7.44
N ALA A 85 5.64 5.13 8.76
CA ALA A 85 4.63 5.58 9.72
C ALA A 85 4.26 7.07 9.56
N LYS A 86 5.27 7.92 9.34
CA LYS A 86 5.13 9.36 9.09
C LYS A 86 4.26 9.71 7.88
N PHE A 87 4.18 8.84 6.88
CA PHE A 87 3.46 9.07 5.63
C PHE A 87 2.16 8.25 5.51
N LEU A 88 1.71 7.55 6.56
CA LEU A 88 0.48 6.77 6.49
C LEU A 88 -0.76 7.62 6.16
N ASP A 89 -0.86 8.82 6.72
CA ASP A 89 -1.95 9.76 6.41
C ASP A 89 -1.91 10.17 4.93
N LEU A 90 -0.74 10.53 4.41
CA LEU A 90 -0.55 10.82 2.99
C LEU A 90 -0.96 9.63 2.12
N HIS A 91 -0.45 8.44 2.44
CA HIS A 91 -0.69 7.21 1.70
C HIS A 91 -2.18 6.89 1.59
N PHE A 92 -2.88 6.87 2.72
CA PHE A 92 -4.32 6.63 2.77
C PHE A 92 -5.08 7.68 1.96
N ASN A 93 -4.74 8.96 2.16
CA ASN A 93 -5.45 10.03 1.50
C ASN A 93 -5.23 10.06 -0.02
N LEU A 94 -4.04 9.67 -0.50
CA LEU A 94 -3.76 9.45 -1.92
C LEU A 94 -4.65 8.35 -2.48
N VAL A 95 -4.67 7.17 -1.86
CA VAL A 95 -5.50 6.04 -2.31
C VAL A 95 -6.97 6.46 -2.42
N VAL A 96 -7.51 7.16 -1.41
CA VAL A 96 -8.90 7.64 -1.44
C VAL A 96 -9.13 8.64 -2.59
N ALA A 97 -8.19 9.56 -2.83
CA ALA A 97 -8.33 10.54 -3.90
C ALA A 97 -8.32 9.87 -5.29
N LEU A 98 -7.42 8.90 -5.48
CA LEU A 98 -7.30 8.13 -6.72
C LEU A 98 -8.54 7.25 -6.95
N GLU A 99 -9.07 6.61 -5.92
CA GLU A 99 -10.33 5.84 -5.97
C GLU A 99 -11.51 6.72 -6.38
N LEU A 100 -11.62 7.94 -5.84
CA LEU A 100 -12.66 8.90 -6.24
C LEU A 100 -12.56 9.26 -7.72
N LEU A 101 -11.35 9.51 -8.23
CA LEU A 101 -11.12 9.81 -9.64
C LEU A 101 -11.46 8.60 -10.54
N GLU A 102 -11.06 7.40 -10.14
CA GLU A 102 -11.37 6.17 -10.88
C GLU A 102 -12.89 5.92 -10.94
N GLN A 103 -13.57 5.99 -9.79
CA GLN A 103 -15.03 5.83 -9.73
C GLN A 103 -15.76 6.94 -10.50
N GLY A 104 -15.28 8.17 -10.40
CA GLY A 104 -15.82 9.32 -11.12
C GLY A 104 -15.73 9.14 -12.63
N LYS A 105 -14.55 8.73 -13.12
CA LYS A 105 -14.33 8.44 -14.55
C LYS A 105 -15.15 7.24 -15.04
N ALA A 106 -15.22 6.17 -14.26
CA ALA A 106 -15.98 4.97 -14.63
C ALA A 106 -17.50 5.19 -14.63
N GLY A 107 -18.00 6.01 -13.70
CA GLY A 107 -19.42 6.31 -13.54
C GLY A 107 -19.92 7.59 -14.20
N ALA A 108 -19.05 8.34 -14.90
CA ALA A 108 -19.32 9.71 -15.36
C ALA A 108 -19.84 10.64 -14.23
N ASP A 109 -19.36 10.44 -13.01
CA ASP A 109 -19.75 11.18 -11.82
C ASP A 109 -18.77 12.34 -11.58
N GLN A 110 -19.18 13.52 -12.04
CA GLN A 110 -18.40 14.76 -11.92
C GLN A 110 -18.12 15.14 -10.46
N GLY A 111 -19.05 14.86 -9.54
CA GLY A 111 -18.87 15.19 -8.12
C GLY A 111 -17.73 14.41 -7.49
N LYS A 112 -17.58 13.13 -7.86
CA LYS A 112 -16.43 12.32 -7.44
C LYS A 112 -15.12 12.78 -8.07
N ILE A 113 -15.14 13.20 -9.33
CA ILE A 113 -13.96 13.75 -9.99
C ILE A 113 -13.48 14.99 -9.23
N GLU A 114 -14.37 15.93 -8.96
CA GLU A 114 -14.05 17.17 -8.23
C GLU A 114 -13.55 16.89 -6.82
N ALA A 115 -14.21 15.99 -6.08
CA ALA A 115 -13.78 15.58 -4.75
C ALA A 115 -12.39 14.94 -4.75
N GLY A 116 -12.10 14.09 -5.73
CA GLY A 116 -10.78 13.48 -5.91
C GLY A 116 -9.69 14.51 -6.21
N MET A 117 -9.96 15.43 -7.14
CA MET A 117 -9.06 16.53 -7.50
C MET A 117 -8.77 17.45 -6.31
N GLU A 118 -9.79 17.86 -5.58
CA GLU A 118 -9.65 18.71 -4.40
C GLU A 118 -8.75 18.05 -3.36
N LYS A 119 -8.97 16.76 -3.12
CA LYS A 119 -8.17 15.98 -2.18
C LYS A 119 -6.71 15.88 -2.61
N LEU A 120 -6.43 15.70 -3.91
CA LEU A 120 -5.06 15.75 -4.44
C LEU A 120 -4.43 17.14 -4.30
N ASN A 121 -5.19 18.21 -4.53
CA ASN A 121 -4.69 19.58 -4.36
C ASN A 121 -4.29 19.86 -2.91
N VAL A 122 -5.13 19.48 -1.93
CA VAL A 122 -4.80 19.57 -0.51
C VAL A 122 -3.52 18.81 -0.18
N LEU A 123 -3.36 17.60 -0.73
CA LEU A 123 -2.15 16.80 -0.51
C LEU A 123 -0.91 17.46 -1.12
N LYS A 124 -1.01 18.03 -2.32
CA LYS A 124 0.11 18.77 -2.94
C LYS A 124 0.52 19.98 -2.10
N THR A 125 -0.44 20.72 -1.53
CA THR A 125 -0.13 21.84 -0.63
C THR A 125 0.56 21.37 0.65
N LYS A 126 0.12 20.24 1.23
CA LYS A 126 0.72 19.67 2.45
C LYS A 126 2.08 19.00 2.20
N TYR A 127 2.29 18.47 1.00
CA TYR A 127 3.48 17.72 0.58
C TYR A 127 3.95 18.22 -0.80
N PRO A 128 4.66 19.36 -0.87
CA PRO A 128 5.05 20.00 -2.13
C PRO A 128 5.83 19.10 -3.10
N TRP A 129 6.64 18.19 -2.56
CA TRP A 129 7.44 17.23 -3.33
C TRP A 129 6.62 16.28 -4.22
N LEU A 130 5.30 16.14 -3.99
CA LEU A 130 4.42 15.27 -4.78
C LEU A 130 4.32 15.67 -6.26
N SER A 131 4.57 16.94 -6.58
CA SER A 131 4.47 17.48 -7.93
C SER A 131 5.74 18.12 -8.46
N GLU A 132 6.87 17.90 -7.76
CA GLU A 132 8.19 18.32 -8.20
C GLU A 132 8.77 17.40 -9.30
#